data_AF-A0ABD2U7U4-F1
#
_entry.id   AF-A0ABD2U7U4-F1
#
_cell.length_a   1.000
_cell.length_b   1.000
_cell.length_c   1.000
_cell.angle_alpha   90.00
_cell.angle_beta   90.00
_cell.angle_gamma   90.00
#
_symmetry.space_group_name_H-M   'P 1'
#
loop_
_entity.id
_entity.type
_entity.pdbx_description
1 polymer ?
#
loop_
_entity_poly.entity_id
_entity_poly.type
_entity_poly.pdbx_seq_one_letter_code
_entity_poly.pdbx_strand_id
1 'polypeptide(L)'
;MAFYLFSVHVPLSFGGLSAVTSILHCSALDPQTEALSLVVLQMLELIVVLLLLRCTGNPQYKLRDFFQGKQSTRERNWLLASALGFVFLVVLVSVTSIIADTLVGTKEVNNPILKEILSSGPISITSCILVYCVITPLLEEIVYRGVFLTALSSTMKWQEAVTVSSVVFSAAHFSAENFIQLFIIGLILACSYCW
;
A
#
# COMPACT_ATOMS: atom_id res chain seq x y z
N MET A 1 10.42 -4.60 10.75
CA MET A 1 9.30 -3.63 10.58
C MET A 1 9.69 -2.23 11.04
N ALA A 2 10.02 -2.00 12.32
CA ALA A 2 10.38 -0.66 12.80
C ALA A 2 11.47 0.04 11.96
N PHE A 3 12.58 -0.66 11.66
CA PHE A 3 13.62 -0.11 10.77
C PHE A 3 13.08 0.32 9.40
N TYR A 4 12.28 -0.53 8.74
CA TYR A 4 11.67 -0.18 7.46
C TYR A 4 10.77 1.06 7.57
N LEU A 5 9.89 1.10 8.58
CA LEU A 5 8.96 2.22 8.75
C LEU A 5 9.70 3.53 8.97
N PHE A 6 10.65 3.57 9.92
CA PHE A 6 11.29 4.81 10.32
C PHE A 6 12.46 5.23 9.44
N SER A 7 13.14 4.29 8.77
CA SER A 7 14.32 4.57 7.96
C SER A 7 14.05 4.62 6.46
N VAL A 8 12.91 4.07 5.99
CA VAL A 8 12.60 3.98 4.55
C VAL A 8 11.22 4.59 4.26
N HIS A 9 10.15 3.99 4.81
CA HIS A 9 8.78 4.34 4.44
C HIS A 9 8.42 5.77 4.83
N VAL A 10 8.54 6.13 6.11
CA VAL A 10 8.17 7.48 6.58
C VAL A 10 8.97 8.58 5.87
N PRO A 11 10.31 8.48 5.77
CA PRO A 11 11.10 9.49 5.06
C PRO A 11 10.72 9.65 3.58
N LEU A 12 10.50 8.55 2.85
CA LEU A 12 10.21 8.61 1.42
C LEU A 12 8.76 9.00 1.12
N SER A 13 7.79 8.47 1.87
CA SER A 13 6.36 8.72 1.63
C SER A 13 5.90 10.09 2.12
N PHE A 14 6.42 10.61 3.24
CA PHE A 14 5.99 11.90 3.80
C PHE A 14 7.03 13.01 3.67
N GLY A 15 8.33 12.66 3.70
CA GLY A 15 9.41 13.62 3.53
C GLY A 15 9.91 13.77 2.09
N GLY A 16 9.60 12.81 1.21
CA GLY A 16 10.22 12.72 -0.12
C GLY A 16 9.94 13.93 -1.01
N LEU A 17 8.69 14.39 -1.11
CA LEU A 17 8.36 15.59 -1.89
C LEU A 17 9.04 16.84 -1.34
N SER A 18 9.15 16.99 -0.02
CA SER A 18 9.89 18.10 0.61
C SER A 18 11.40 18.05 0.32
N ALA A 19 11.98 16.86 0.17
CA ALA A 19 13.36 16.72 -0.24
C ALA A 19 13.53 17.12 -1.71
N VAL A 20 12.59 16.75 -2.59
CA VAL A 20 12.61 17.11 -4.01
C VAL A 20 12.50 18.63 -4.19
N THR A 21 11.58 19.31 -3.49
CA THR A 21 11.47 20.78 -3.55
C THR A 21 12.76 21.46 -3.12
N SER A 22 13.41 20.94 -2.07
CA SER A 22 14.70 21.44 -1.58
C SER A 22 15.82 21.26 -2.60
N ILE A 23 15.89 20.11 -3.28
CA ILE A 23 16.90 19.82 -4.32
C ILE A 23 16.68 20.72 -5.55
N LEU A 24 15.42 20.90 -5.96
CA LEU A 24 15.07 21.72 -7.13
C LEU A 24 15.06 23.22 -6.83
N HIS A 25 15.28 23.63 -5.58
CA HIS A 25 15.26 25.03 -5.14
C HIS A 25 13.95 25.75 -5.47
N CYS A 26 12.82 25.04 -5.35
CA CYS A 26 11.48 25.56 -5.62
C CYS A 26 10.60 25.51 -4.37
N SER A 27 9.70 26.49 -4.22
CA SER A 27 8.76 26.54 -3.08
C SER A 27 7.57 25.59 -3.23
N ALA A 28 7.20 25.24 -4.46
CA ALA A 28 6.14 24.30 -4.79
C ALA A 28 6.48 23.61 -6.12
N LEU A 29 6.11 22.34 -6.26
CA LEU A 29 6.22 21.61 -7.52
C LEU A 29 4.97 21.87 -8.36
N ASP A 30 5.13 21.94 -9.68
CA ASP A 30 3.97 21.83 -10.55
C ASP A 30 3.38 20.40 -10.45
N PRO A 31 2.09 20.21 -10.76
CA PRO A 31 1.43 18.93 -10.51
C PRO A 31 2.00 17.77 -11.34
N GLN A 32 2.61 18.03 -12.51
CA GLN A 32 3.23 16.96 -13.31
C GLN A 32 4.56 16.53 -12.69
N THR A 33 5.38 17.48 -12.26
CA THR A 33 6.63 17.20 -11.53
C THR A 33 6.35 16.50 -10.22
N GLU A 34 5.29 16.89 -9.50
CA GLU A 34 4.87 16.20 -8.28
C GLU A 34 4.49 14.73 -8.55
N ALA A 35 3.65 14.49 -9.56
CA ALA A 35 3.25 13.14 -9.95
C ALA A 35 4.45 12.26 -10.34
N LEU A 36 5.38 12.80 -11.12
CA LEU A 36 6.59 12.10 -11.52
C LEU A 36 7.52 11.84 -10.33
N SER A 37 7.62 12.81 -9.41
CA SER A 37 8.40 12.66 -8.19
C SER A 37 7.85 11.56 -7.30
N LEU A 38 6.52 11.44 -7.18
CA LEU A 38 5.88 10.33 -6.48
C LEU A 38 6.22 8.97 -7.10
N VAL A 39 6.22 8.87 -8.44
CA VAL A 39 6.66 7.64 -9.13
C VAL A 39 8.11 7.30 -8.75
N VAL A 40 9.01 8.27 -8.84
CA VAL A 40 10.43 8.06 -8.54
C VAL A 40 10.65 7.66 -7.08
N LEU A 41 10.01 8.34 -6.14
CA LEU A 41 10.10 8.05 -4.71
C LEU A 41 9.57 6.65 -4.39
N GLN A 42 8.41 6.29 -4.94
CA GLN A 42 7.80 4.97 -4.69
C GLN A 42 8.61 3.83 -5.34
N MET A 43 9.17 4.06 -6.52
CA MET A 43 10.09 3.12 -7.16
C MET A 43 11.38 2.97 -6.36
N LEU A 44 11.92 4.06 -5.83
CA LEU A 44 13.11 4.03 -4.98
C LEU A 44 12.86 3.23 -3.71
N GLU A 45 11.73 3.47 -3.04
CA GLU A 45 11.31 2.70 -1.87
C GLU A 45 11.21 1.20 -2.19
N LEU A 46 10.54 0.85 -3.29
CA LEU A 46 10.44 -0.54 -3.75
C LEU A 46 11.81 -1.15 -4.00
N ILE A 47 12.71 -0.46 -4.70
CA ILE A 47 14.07 -0.93 -4.96
C ILE A 47 14.83 -1.17 -3.64
N VAL A 48 14.76 -0.23 -2.69
CA VAL A 48 15.40 -0.36 -1.38
C VAL A 48 14.87 -1.59 -0.64
N VAL A 49 13.55 -1.81 -0.62
CA VAL A 49 12.97 -3.01 0.00
C VAL A 49 13.46 -4.28 -0.68
N LEU A 50 13.45 -4.34 -2.01
CA LEU A 50 13.91 -5.51 -2.75
C LEU A 50 15.40 -5.80 -2.50
N LEU A 51 16.24 -4.77 -2.41
CA LEU A 51 17.65 -4.90 -2.07
C LEU A 51 17.83 -5.39 -0.63
N LEU A 52 17.10 -4.83 0.34
CA LEU A 52 17.16 -5.28 1.74
C LEU A 52 16.77 -6.75 1.86
N LEU A 53 15.71 -7.19 1.17
CA LEU A 53 15.29 -8.59 1.17
C LEU A 53 16.35 -9.51 0.55
N ARG A 54 16.99 -9.07 -0.53
CA ARG A 54 18.09 -9.82 -1.17
C ARG A 54 19.33 -9.91 -0.28
N CYS A 55 19.73 -8.79 0.34
CA CYS A 55 20.91 -8.71 1.21
C CYS A 55 20.75 -9.48 2.52
N THR A 56 19.52 -9.60 3.03
CA THR A 56 19.24 -10.37 4.25
C THR A 56 19.41 -11.88 4.01
N GLY A 57 19.54 -12.33 2.75
CA GLY A 57 19.92 -13.70 2.38
C GLY A 57 18.94 -14.78 2.85
N ASN A 58 17.74 -14.38 3.31
CA ASN A 58 16.83 -15.27 4.00
C ASN A 58 15.95 -15.99 2.95
N PRO A 59 16.13 -17.30 2.73
CA PRO A 59 15.50 -18.03 1.63
C PRO A 59 13.97 -18.13 1.77
N GLN A 60 13.40 -17.71 2.90
CA GLN A 60 11.96 -17.70 3.18
C GLN A 60 11.18 -16.60 2.43
N TYR A 61 11.85 -15.58 1.88
CA TYR A 61 11.18 -14.41 1.26
C TYR A 61 11.50 -14.27 -0.24
N LYS A 62 11.43 -15.37 -1.00
CA LYS A 62 11.59 -15.28 -2.46
C LYS A 62 10.35 -14.62 -3.06
N LEU A 63 10.54 -13.55 -3.83
CA LEU A 63 9.45 -12.88 -4.57
C LEU A 63 8.62 -13.86 -5.42
N ARG A 64 9.26 -14.91 -5.94
CA ARG A 64 8.57 -15.96 -6.71
C ARG A 64 7.52 -16.71 -5.91
N ASP A 65 7.71 -16.88 -4.60
CA ASP A 65 6.77 -17.61 -3.73
C ASP A 65 5.49 -16.79 -3.46
N PHE A 66 5.52 -15.46 -3.67
CA PHE A 66 4.34 -14.59 -3.62
C PHE A 66 3.43 -14.76 -4.83
N PHE A 67 4.02 -14.95 -6.02
CA PHE A 67 3.29 -15.06 -7.27
C PHE A 67 3.06 -16.51 -7.71
N GLN A 68 3.80 -17.47 -7.15
CA GLN A 68 3.47 -18.89 -7.24
C GLN A 68 2.35 -19.17 -6.26
N GLY A 69 1.12 -19.04 -6.73
CA GLY A 69 -0.04 -19.54 -5.99
C GLY A 69 0.28 -20.97 -5.57
N LYS A 70 0.37 -21.22 -4.25
CA LYS A 70 0.39 -22.57 -3.70
C LYS A 70 -0.78 -23.28 -4.37
N GLN A 71 -0.46 -24.18 -5.29
CA GLN A 71 -1.44 -24.86 -6.12
C GLN A 71 -2.25 -25.74 -5.18
N SER A 72 -3.29 -25.17 -4.60
CA SER A 72 -4.19 -25.88 -3.71
C SER A 72 -4.80 -26.98 -4.57
N THR A 73 -4.67 -28.21 -4.09
CA THR A 73 -5.03 -29.48 -4.73
C THR A 73 -6.53 -29.63 -5.00
N ARG A 74 -7.30 -28.54 -4.88
CA ARG A 74 -8.75 -28.46 -5.07
C ARG A 74 -8.99 -27.42 -6.16
N GLU A 75 -9.76 -27.79 -7.20
CA GLU A 75 -10.15 -26.98 -8.37
C GLU A 75 -10.92 -25.70 -8.01
N ARG A 76 -10.36 -24.84 -7.17
CA ARG A 76 -10.93 -23.55 -6.85
C ARG A 76 -10.44 -22.58 -7.92
N ASN A 77 -11.38 -22.07 -8.71
CA ASN A 77 -11.12 -21.03 -9.69
C ASN A 77 -10.55 -19.78 -9.01
N TRP A 78 -9.23 -19.69 -8.95
CA TRP A 78 -8.51 -18.59 -8.33
C TRP A 78 -8.86 -17.25 -8.98
N LEU A 79 -9.06 -17.24 -10.31
CA LEU A 79 -9.54 -16.06 -11.04
C LEU A 79 -10.90 -15.57 -10.52
N LEU A 80 -11.84 -16.48 -10.31
CA LEU A 80 -13.17 -16.15 -9.80
C LEU A 80 -13.08 -15.64 -8.36
N ALA A 81 -12.27 -16.30 -7.52
CA ALA A 81 -12.05 -15.88 -6.14
C ALA A 81 -11.41 -14.48 -6.05
N SER A 82 -10.39 -14.21 -6.88
CA SER A 82 -9.74 -12.90 -6.97
C SER A 82 -10.70 -11.83 -7.49
N ALA A 83 -11.50 -12.14 -8.52
CA ALA A 83 -12.50 -11.21 -9.06
C ALA A 83 -13.58 -10.87 -8.01
N LEU A 84 -14.10 -11.88 -7.30
CA LEU A 84 -15.07 -11.68 -6.22
C LEU A 84 -14.47 -10.87 -5.07
N GLY A 85 -13.24 -11.19 -4.65
CA GLY A 85 -12.52 -10.44 -3.62
C GLY A 85 -12.29 -8.98 -4.02
N PHE A 86 -11.91 -8.73 -5.28
CA PHE A 86 -11.75 -7.38 -5.80
C PHE A 86 -13.07 -6.60 -5.78
N VAL A 87 -14.16 -7.18 -6.29
CA VAL A 87 -15.49 -6.54 -6.25
C VAL A 87 -15.91 -6.24 -4.81
N PHE A 88 -15.69 -7.17 -3.89
CA PHE A 88 -15.99 -6.98 -2.48
C PHE A 88 -15.20 -5.82 -1.88
N LEU A 89 -13.90 -5.70 -2.16
CA LEU A 89 -13.07 -4.59 -1.70
C LEU A 89 -13.53 -3.24 -2.26
N VAL A 90 -13.87 -3.18 -3.55
CA VAL A 90 -14.40 -1.96 -4.20
C VAL A 90 -15.71 -1.52 -3.53
N VAL A 91 -16.62 -2.45 -3.30
CA VAL A 91 -17.90 -2.17 -2.62
C VAL A 91 -17.66 -1.72 -1.19
N LEU A 92 -16.80 -2.42 -0.45
CA LEU A 92 -16.46 -2.07 0.92
C LEU A 92 -15.92 -0.64 1.01
N VAL A 93 -14.91 -0.31 0.20
CA VAL A 93 -14.29 1.01 0.14
C VAL A 93 -15.33 2.09 -0.19
N SER A 94 -16.17 1.84 -1.20
CA SER A 94 -17.19 2.80 -1.63
C SER A 94 -18.22 3.06 -0.52
N VAL A 95 -18.70 2.00 0.15
CA VAL A 95 -19.66 2.11 1.25
C VAL A 95 -19.04 2.83 2.45
N THR A 96 -17.80 2.49 2.83
CA THR A 96 -17.14 3.16 3.95
C THR A 96 -16.88 4.64 3.68
N SER A 97 -16.55 5.01 2.43
CA SER A 97 -16.39 6.41 2.03
C SER A 97 -17.70 7.19 2.13
N ILE A 98 -18.82 6.63 1.66
CA ILE A 98 -20.15 7.25 1.80
C ILE A 98 -20.54 7.43 3.28
N ILE A 99 -20.27 6.42 4.11
CA ILE A 99 -20.54 6.50 5.54
C ILE A 99 -19.68 7.57 6.21
N ALA A 100 -18.39 7.65 5.87
CA ALA A 100 -17.49 8.67 6.38
C ALA A 100 -17.99 10.08 6.01
N ASP A 101 -18.39 10.29 4.76
CA ASP A 101 -18.92 11.58 4.28
C ASP A 101 -20.20 12.00 5.00
N THR A 102 -21.10 11.05 5.28
CA THR A 102 -22.36 11.33 5.97
C THR A 102 -22.19 11.61 7.47
N LEU A 103 -21.24 10.95 8.15
CA LEU A 103 -21.04 11.07 9.59
C LEU A 103 -20.10 12.23 9.98
N VAL A 104 -19.04 12.45 9.21
CA VAL A 104 -18.00 13.47 9.51
C VAL A 104 -18.33 14.80 8.82
N GLY A 105 -19.33 14.79 7.92
CA GLY A 105 -19.65 15.90 7.02
C GLY A 105 -18.73 15.89 5.79
N THR A 106 -19.18 16.52 4.70
CA THR A 106 -18.42 16.63 3.45
C THR A 106 -17.20 17.54 3.64
N LYS A 107 -16.18 17.08 4.36
CA LYS A 107 -14.81 17.42 3.98
C LYS A 107 -14.67 16.82 2.60
N GLU A 108 -14.54 17.64 1.57
CA GLU A 108 -14.40 17.10 0.22
C GLU A 108 -13.37 15.97 0.26
N VAL A 109 -13.79 14.74 -0.07
CA VAL A 109 -12.91 13.60 -0.34
C VAL A 109 -11.94 13.91 -1.50
N ASN A 110 -12.11 15.08 -2.12
CA ASN A 110 -11.12 15.75 -2.94
C ASN A 110 -9.91 16.10 -2.08
N ASN A 111 -8.94 15.20 -1.98
CA ASN A 111 -7.57 15.63 -1.74
C ASN A 111 -7.25 16.66 -2.85
N PRO A 112 -7.19 17.97 -2.54
CA PRO A 112 -7.19 19.01 -3.57
C PRO A 112 -5.94 18.89 -4.44
N ILE A 113 -4.84 18.43 -3.83
CA ILE A 113 -3.58 18.12 -4.49
C ILE A 113 -3.78 16.98 -5.50
N LEU A 114 -4.39 15.86 -5.08
CA LEU A 114 -4.66 14.75 -6.01
C LEU A 114 -5.59 15.17 -7.16
N LYS A 115 -6.61 15.97 -6.87
CA LYS A 115 -7.53 16.49 -7.89
C LYS A 115 -6.82 17.39 -8.89
N GLU A 116 -5.94 18.26 -8.42
CA GLU A 116 -5.11 19.13 -9.25
C GLU A 116 -4.15 18.32 -10.13
N ILE A 117 -3.46 17.34 -9.54
CA ILE A 117 -2.60 16.39 -10.24
C ILE A 117 -3.38 15.67 -11.34
N LEU A 118 -4.53 15.07 -11.03
CA LEU A 118 -5.34 14.35 -12.01
C LEU A 118 -5.89 15.26 -13.13
N SER A 119 -6.06 16.55 -12.86
CA SER A 119 -6.54 17.53 -13.85
C SER A 119 -5.41 18.12 -14.71
N SER A 120 -4.14 17.89 -14.34
CA SER A 120 -2.97 18.52 -14.96
C SER A 120 -2.58 17.94 -16.32
N GLY A 121 -3.02 16.72 -16.64
CA GLY A 121 -2.82 16.11 -17.96
C GLY A 121 -2.56 14.60 -17.94
N PRO A 122 -2.39 13.99 -19.13
CA PRO A 122 -2.32 12.53 -19.28
C PRO A 122 -1.09 11.92 -18.60
N ILE A 123 0.04 12.63 -18.54
CA ILE A 123 1.26 12.17 -17.87
C ILE A 123 1.01 12.04 -16.37
N SER A 124 0.36 13.04 -15.78
CA SER A 124 0.04 13.09 -14.36
C SER A 124 -0.95 11.99 -13.98
N ILE A 125 -2.02 11.81 -14.77
CA ILE A 125 -2.98 10.71 -14.60
C ILE A 125 -2.28 9.36 -14.67
N THR A 126 -1.44 9.14 -15.69
CA THR A 126 -0.70 7.88 -15.86
C THR A 126 0.22 7.62 -14.67
N SER A 127 0.89 8.66 -14.17
CA SER A 127 1.77 8.58 -13.00
C SER A 127 0.98 8.22 -11.73
N CYS A 128 -0.18 8.83 -11.49
CA CYS A 128 -1.06 8.47 -10.38
C CYS A 128 -1.54 7.03 -10.46
N ILE A 129 -2.02 6.58 -11.62
CA ILE A 129 -2.45 5.18 -11.82
C ILE A 129 -1.29 4.24 -11.51
N LEU A 130 -0.10 4.55 -12.00
CA LEU A 130 1.08 3.72 -11.78
C LEU A 130 1.47 3.66 -10.30
N VAL A 131 1.46 4.79 -9.58
CA VAL A 131 1.77 4.82 -8.14
C VAL A 131 0.69 4.11 -7.32
N TYR A 132 -0.57 4.51 -7.45
CA TYR A 132 -1.65 4.07 -6.55
C TYR A 132 -2.19 2.68 -6.89
N CYS A 133 -2.16 2.26 -8.15
CA CYS A 133 -2.74 0.98 -8.57
C CYS A 133 -1.67 -0.10 -8.82
N VAL A 134 -0.40 0.25 -8.95
CA VAL A 134 0.67 -0.71 -9.28
C VAL A 134 1.79 -0.70 -8.25
N ILE A 135 2.58 0.37 -8.14
CA ILE A 135 3.79 0.34 -7.30
C ILE A 135 3.43 0.21 -5.82
N THR A 136 2.55 1.07 -5.31
CA THR A 136 2.21 1.10 -3.88
C THR A 136 1.56 -0.21 -3.44
N PRO A 137 0.54 -0.76 -4.14
CA PRO A 137 -0.03 -2.06 -3.78
C PRO A 137 1.01 -3.19 -3.82
N LEU A 138 1.92 -3.20 -4.82
CA LEU A 138 2.98 -4.21 -4.88
C LEU A 138 3.94 -4.10 -3.69
N LEU A 139 4.36 -2.89 -3.34
CA LEU A 139 5.21 -2.65 -2.18
C LEU A 139 4.51 -3.12 -0.90
N GLU A 140 3.25 -2.74 -0.72
CA GLU A 140 2.47 -3.09 0.46
C GLU A 140 2.31 -4.61 0.60
N GLU A 141 2.01 -5.33 -0.47
CA GLU A 141 1.92 -6.79 -0.42
C GLU A 141 3.25 -7.43 -0.05
N ILE A 142 4.37 -6.97 -0.62
CA ILE A 142 5.70 -7.48 -0.29
C ILE A 142 6.03 -7.25 1.19
N VAL A 143 5.81 -6.03 1.69
CA VAL A 143 6.21 -5.64 3.04
C VAL A 143 5.27 -6.23 4.09
N TYR A 144 3.97 -6.00 3.96
CA TYR A 144 3.01 -6.32 5.03
C TYR A 144 2.58 -7.78 4.99
N ARG A 145 2.24 -8.31 3.81
CA ARG A 145 1.81 -9.72 3.69
C ARG A 145 3.04 -10.62 3.60
N GLY A 146 4.03 -10.19 2.84
CA GLY A 146 5.16 -11.04 2.57
C GLY A 146 6.20 -11.16 3.65
N VAL A 147 6.62 -10.05 4.20
CA VAL A 147 7.64 -10.04 5.23
C VAL A 147 6.99 -10.07 6.60
N PHE A 148 6.10 -9.11 6.87
CA PHE A 148 5.64 -8.88 8.23
C PHE A 148 4.66 -9.94 8.73
N LEU A 149 3.59 -10.23 7.97
CA LEU A 149 2.61 -11.24 8.35
C LEU A 149 3.25 -12.62 8.43
N THR A 150 4.14 -12.98 7.50
CA THR A 150 4.91 -14.23 7.54
C THR A 150 5.76 -14.32 8.82
N ALA A 151 6.49 -13.25 9.16
CA ALA A 151 7.29 -13.20 10.38
C ALA A 151 6.41 -13.33 11.65
N LEU A 152 5.29 -12.61 11.73
CA LEU A 152 4.36 -12.73 12.86
C LEU A 152 3.80 -14.16 12.95
N SER A 153 3.35 -14.73 11.84
CA SER A 153 2.74 -16.07 11.80
C SER A 153 3.70 -17.19 12.21
N SER A 154 5.03 -16.96 12.17
CA SER A 154 6.03 -17.90 12.68
C SER A 154 6.17 -17.89 14.21
N THR A 155 5.60 -16.88 14.89
CA THR A 155 5.78 -16.66 16.34
C THR A 155 4.47 -16.60 17.12
N MET A 156 3.33 -16.41 16.45
CA MET A 156 2.01 -16.33 17.09
C MET A 156 0.93 -17.03 16.27
N LYS A 157 -0.28 -17.14 16.83
CA LYS A 157 -1.43 -17.74 16.12
C LYS A 157 -1.82 -16.87 14.94
N TRP A 158 -2.33 -17.48 13.88
CA TRP A 158 -2.66 -16.77 12.65
C TRP A 158 -3.66 -15.62 12.87
N GLN A 159 -4.63 -15.75 13.80
CA GLN A 159 -5.57 -14.67 14.11
C GLN A 159 -4.89 -13.44 14.71
N GLU A 160 -3.92 -13.66 15.60
CA GLU A 160 -3.14 -12.61 16.25
C GLU A 160 -2.21 -11.94 15.21
N ALA A 161 -1.56 -12.75 14.37
CA ALA A 161 -0.69 -12.26 13.30
C ALA A 161 -1.44 -11.38 12.29
N VAL A 162 -2.63 -11.82 11.86
CA VAL A 162 -3.53 -11.04 11.00
C VAL A 162 -3.89 -9.72 11.68
N THR A 163 -4.38 -9.76 12.91
CA THR A 163 -4.82 -8.55 13.64
C THR A 163 -3.69 -7.55 13.79
N VAL A 164 -2.52 -7.99 14.26
CA VAL A 164 -1.36 -7.11 14.47
C VAL A 164 -0.85 -6.54 13.14
N SER A 165 -0.78 -7.37 12.09
CA SER A 165 -0.37 -6.91 10.75
C SER A 165 -1.31 -5.83 10.21
N SER A 166 -2.62 -6.02 10.34
CA SER A 166 -3.62 -5.06 9.88
C SER A 166 -3.61 -3.75 10.68
N VAL A 167 -3.36 -3.80 11.99
CA VAL A 167 -3.19 -2.59 12.82
C VAL A 167 -1.97 -1.80 12.36
N VAL A 168 -0.82 -2.46 12.18
CA VAL A 168 0.42 -1.79 11.74
C VAL A 168 0.28 -1.24 10.33
N PHE A 169 -0.33 -1.99 9.41
CA PHE A 169 -0.65 -1.53 8.06
C PHE A 169 -1.45 -0.22 8.09
N SER A 170 -2.53 -0.18 8.88
CA SER A 170 -3.37 1.01 9.00
C SER A 170 -2.63 2.18 9.65
N ALA A 171 -1.89 1.91 10.74
CA ALA A 171 -1.12 2.95 11.45
C ALA A 171 -0.02 3.58 10.58
N ALA A 172 0.60 2.81 9.69
CA ALA A 172 1.66 3.29 8.81
C ALA A 172 1.20 4.32 7.77
N HIS A 173 -0.11 4.47 7.55
CA HIS A 173 -0.67 5.50 6.67
C HIS A 173 -0.82 6.85 7.36
N PHE A 174 -0.63 6.93 8.69
CA PHE A 174 -0.73 8.16 9.48
C PHE A 174 -2.02 8.97 9.25
N SER A 175 -3.12 8.29 8.92
CA SER A 175 -4.44 8.90 8.74
C SER A 175 -5.42 8.32 9.76
N ALA A 176 -5.80 9.13 10.75
CA ALA A 176 -6.82 8.76 11.72
C ALA A 176 -8.19 8.58 11.06
N GLU A 177 -8.48 9.37 10.02
CA GLU A 177 -9.75 9.32 9.27
C GLU A 177 -9.89 7.98 8.52
N ASN A 178 -8.81 7.52 7.88
CA ASN A 178 -8.83 6.29 7.08
C ASN A 178 -8.49 5.03 7.91
N PHE A 179 -8.18 5.18 9.20
CA PHE A 179 -7.62 4.09 10.00
C PHE A 179 -8.53 2.84 10.02
N ILE A 180 -9.82 3.03 10.28
CA ILE A 180 -10.77 1.91 10.38
C ILE A 180 -10.93 1.22 9.02
N GLN A 181 -11.06 1.99 7.94
CA GLN A 181 -11.19 1.45 6.59
C GLN A 181 -9.95 0.66 6.18
N LEU A 182 -8.76 1.21 6.39
CA LEU A 182 -7.49 0.53 6.10
C LEU A 182 -7.26 -0.69 6.99
N PHE A 183 -7.69 -0.66 8.25
CA PHE A 183 -7.63 -1.81 9.14
C PHE A 183 -8.48 -2.97 8.61
N ILE A 184 -9.72 -2.70 8.18
CA ILE A 184 -10.61 -3.72 7.61
C ILE A 184 -10.04 -4.28 6.30
N ILE A 185 -9.54 -3.43 5.40
CA ILE A 185 -8.86 -3.86 4.17
C ILE A 185 -7.67 -4.77 4.52
N GLY A 186 -6.85 -4.34 5.49
CA GLY A 186 -5.72 -5.10 6.00
C GLY A 186 -6.13 -6.48 6.54
N LEU A 187 -7.27 -6.59 7.23
CA LEU A 187 -7.79 -7.88 7.73
C LEU A 187 -8.17 -8.80 6.58
N ILE A 188 -8.92 -8.28 5.60
CA ILE A 188 -9.39 -9.06 4.45
C ILE A 188 -8.20 -9.60 3.64
N LEU A 189 -7.24 -8.73 3.33
CA LEU A 189 -6.05 -9.10 2.59
C LEU A 189 -5.16 -10.04 3.39
N ALA A 190 -4.92 -9.82 4.68
CA ALA A 190 -4.12 -10.74 5.48
C ALA A 190 -4.77 -12.13 5.60
N CYS A 191 -6.09 -12.21 5.76
CA CYS A 191 -6.83 -13.47 5.80
C CYS A 191 -6.71 -14.30 4.51
N SER A 192 -6.49 -13.68 3.33
CA SER A 192 -6.31 -14.45 2.09
C SER A 192 -5.01 -15.27 2.07
N TYR A 193 -4.06 -14.97 2.96
CA TYR A 193 -2.79 -15.70 3.09
C TYR A 193 -2.79 -16.74 4.21
N CYS A 194 -3.80 -16.74 5.08
CA CYS A 194 -3.92 -17.67 6.20
C CYS A 194 -4.84 -18.84 5.83
N TRP A 195 -4.30 -19.86 5.17
CA TRP A 195 -4.98 -21.12 4.82
C TRP A 195 -4.07 -22.33 5.05
#